data_AF-A0A2H6CUZ3-F1
#
_entry.id   AF-A0A2H6CUZ3-F1
#
_cell.length_a   1.000
_cell.length_b   1.000
_cell.length_c   1.000
_cell.angle_alpha   90.00
_cell.angle_beta   90.00
_cell.angle_gamma   90.00
#
_symmetry.space_group_name_H-M   'P 1'
#
loop_
_entity.id
_entity.type
_entity.pdbx_description
1 polymer ?
#
loop_
_entity_poly.entity_id
_entity_poly.type
_entity_poly.pdbx_seq_one_letter_code
_entity_poly.pdbx_strand_id
1 'polypeptide(L)'
;MISFMADVIGIRDDMYIGKGDAYMREVIESVKESQEDGILEQRPNLVDLQDDTDHPTQALADLDHIIHEVGGIENLKGKKIVMSWAYSPSYGKPLSVAQAIIGLMTRFGMDVTLTHPEGYEVMPEIEELAQENAEKSGGSFKKTYDMKEAFTDADVIYCKSWAPFKAMEKRTELYSEGDFDAIDELEEELLKQNRQHKDWACTEEMMELTKDGKALYMHPLPADITGVSADEGEVDASVFDRYRKELYKEASYKPYVIAAMIFLSKFQLPGQALKDLEKRGKQRHYDE
;
A
#
# COMPACT_ATOMS: atom_id res chain seq x y z
N MET A 1 -3.79 6.12 -29.07
CA MET A 1 -4.45 7.45 -29.20
C MET A 1 -3.97 8.47 -28.18
N ILE A 2 -4.03 8.21 -26.87
CA ILE A 2 -3.62 9.19 -25.85
C ILE A 2 -2.11 9.46 -25.78
N SER A 3 -1.30 8.62 -26.46
CA SER A 3 0.14 8.55 -26.26
C SER A 3 0.99 9.38 -27.22
N PHE A 4 0.38 10.09 -28.20
CA PHE A 4 1.14 10.78 -29.26
C PHE A 4 2.19 11.76 -28.72
N MET A 5 1.89 12.45 -27.61
CA MET A 5 2.82 13.37 -26.94
C MET A 5 2.92 13.07 -25.43
N ALA A 6 2.63 11.84 -25.03
CA ALA A 6 2.72 11.41 -23.64
C ALA A 6 4.08 10.75 -23.38
N ASP A 7 4.70 11.16 -22.27
CA ASP A 7 5.91 10.53 -21.77
C ASP A 7 5.64 9.48 -20.69
N VAL A 8 4.59 9.66 -19.91
CA VAL A 8 4.25 8.78 -18.79
C VAL A 8 2.75 8.57 -18.77
N ILE A 9 2.35 7.36 -18.42
CA ILE A 9 0.96 6.99 -18.15
C ILE A 9 0.89 6.50 -16.70
N GLY A 10 0.10 7.18 -15.87
CA GLY A 10 -0.24 6.69 -14.53
C GLY A 10 -1.60 6.03 -14.57
N ILE A 11 -1.73 4.82 -14.04
CA ILE A 11 -3.00 4.07 -14.02
C ILE A 11 -3.33 3.68 -12.59
N ARG A 12 -4.59 3.88 -12.19
CA ARG A 12 -5.15 3.31 -10.97
C ARG A 12 -6.37 2.47 -11.35
N ASP A 13 -6.31 1.18 -11.07
CA ASP A 13 -7.40 0.23 -11.35
C ASP A 13 -7.35 -0.94 -10.36
N ASP A 14 -8.04 -0.76 -9.23
CA ASP A 14 -7.93 -1.61 -8.03
C ASP A 14 -9.26 -2.28 -7.64
N MET A 15 -10.31 -2.09 -8.45
CA MET A 15 -11.66 -2.47 -8.07
C MET A 15 -11.98 -3.96 -8.30
N TYR A 16 -11.27 -4.61 -9.21
CA TYR A 16 -11.61 -5.94 -9.72
C TYR A 16 -10.39 -6.83 -9.77
N ILE A 17 -10.48 -7.98 -9.10
CA ILE A 17 -9.40 -8.96 -9.01
C ILE A 17 -9.05 -9.49 -10.40
N GLY A 18 -7.76 -9.49 -10.73
CA GLY A 18 -7.19 -9.97 -11.98
C GLY A 18 -7.42 -9.03 -13.18
N LYS A 19 -7.94 -7.82 -12.98
CA LYS A 19 -8.22 -6.87 -14.08
C LYS A 19 -7.21 -5.73 -14.16
N GLY A 20 -6.81 -5.15 -13.04
CA GLY A 20 -5.96 -3.96 -13.01
C GLY A 20 -4.58 -4.22 -13.61
N ASP A 21 -3.84 -5.19 -13.08
CA ASP A 21 -2.52 -5.57 -13.60
C ASP A 21 -2.59 -5.99 -15.08
N ALA A 22 -3.59 -6.80 -15.44
CA ALA A 22 -3.78 -7.26 -16.82
C ALA A 22 -4.02 -6.09 -17.80
N TYR A 23 -4.85 -5.12 -17.40
CA TYR A 23 -5.09 -3.91 -18.18
C TYR A 23 -3.82 -3.09 -18.36
N MET A 24 -3.05 -2.88 -17.29
CA MET A 24 -1.78 -2.14 -17.36
C MET A 24 -0.77 -2.82 -18.30
N ARG A 25 -0.70 -4.17 -18.29
CA ARG A 25 0.14 -4.95 -19.22
C ARG A 25 -0.31 -4.79 -20.67
N GLU A 26 -1.62 -4.84 -20.94
CA GLU A 26 -2.15 -4.63 -22.29
C GLU A 26 -1.85 -3.21 -22.81
N VAL A 27 -2.00 -2.19 -21.96
CA VAL A 27 -1.66 -0.80 -22.30
C VAL A 27 -0.19 -0.68 -22.68
N ILE A 28 0.74 -1.23 -21.88
CA ILE A 28 2.17 -1.04 -22.15
C ILE A 28 2.67 -1.86 -23.35
N GLU A 29 2.06 -3.02 -23.64
CA GLU A 29 2.36 -3.77 -24.86
C GLU A 29 1.83 -3.04 -26.10
N SER A 30 0.60 -2.51 -26.04
CA SER A 30 0.02 -1.70 -27.13
C SER A 30 0.85 -0.45 -27.43
N VAL A 31 1.36 0.21 -26.38
CA VAL A 31 2.26 1.37 -26.49
C VAL A 31 3.59 0.99 -27.12
N LYS A 32 4.13 -0.19 -26.76
CA LYS A 32 5.37 -0.71 -27.32
C LYS A 32 5.22 -1.05 -28.81
N GLU A 33 4.17 -1.80 -29.17
CA GLU A 33 3.85 -2.13 -30.58
C GLU A 33 3.68 -0.85 -31.42
N SER A 34 2.91 0.12 -30.93
CA SER A 34 2.71 1.39 -31.64
C SER A 34 4.01 2.19 -31.84
N GLN A 35 4.97 2.07 -30.93
CA GLN A 35 6.28 2.71 -31.07
C GLN A 35 7.17 1.95 -32.06
N GLU A 36 7.15 0.62 -32.04
CA GLU A 36 7.87 -0.25 -32.99
C GLU A 36 7.37 -0.06 -34.43
N ASP A 37 6.06 0.16 -34.61
CA ASP A 37 5.42 0.47 -35.89
C ASP A 37 5.62 1.93 -36.37
N GLY A 38 6.27 2.77 -35.56
CA GLY A 38 6.53 4.18 -35.90
C GLY A 38 5.31 5.10 -35.83
N ILE A 39 4.21 4.66 -35.18
CA ILE A 39 3.03 5.48 -34.91
C ILE A 39 3.29 6.47 -33.77
N LEU A 40 4.04 6.03 -32.74
CA LEU A 40 4.47 6.88 -31.63
C LEU A 40 5.95 7.24 -31.77
N GLU A 41 6.26 8.52 -31.60
CA GLU A 41 7.64 9.03 -31.61
C GLU A 41 8.43 8.61 -30.37
N GLN A 42 7.74 8.33 -29.26
CA GLN A 42 8.30 7.88 -28.00
C GLN A 42 7.51 6.72 -27.43
N ARG A 43 8.14 5.97 -26.52
CA ARG A 43 7.46 4.98 -25.68
C ARG A 43 7.13 5.59 -24.32
N PRO A 44 5.86 5.96 -24.05
CA PRO A 44 5.47 6.29 -22.69
C PRO A 44 5.73 5.12 -21.74
N ASN A 45 6.24 5.42 -20.54
CA ASN A 45 6.39 4.44 -19.47
C ASN A 45 5.16 4.45 -18.56
N LEU A 46 4.85 3.30 -17.97
CA LEU A 46 3.72 3.17 -17.05
C LEU A 46 4.21 3.25 -15.60
N VAL A 47 3.46 3.99 -14.78
CA VAL A 47 3.55 3.95 -13.32
C VAL A 47 2.23 3.41 -12.80
N ASP A 48 2.28 2.26 -12.14
CA ASP A 48 1.14 1.76 -11.39
C ASP A 48 0.90 2.67 -10.18
N LEU A 49 -0.23 3.38 -10.21
CA LEU A 49 -0.65 4.23 -9.12
C LEU A 49 -1.38 3.44 -8.03
N GLN A 50 -1.99 2.30 -8.36
CA GLN A 50 -2.51 1.24 -7.49
C GLN A 50 -3.31 0.26 -8.38
N ASP A 51 -3.07 -1.04 -8.23
CA ASP A 51 -3.87 -2.10 -8.83
C ASP A 51 -4.51 -3.01 -7.76
N ASP A 52 -5.08 -4.14 -8.19
CA ASP A 52 -5.73 -5.13 -7.33
C ASP A 52 -4.74 -6.01 -6.54
N THR A 53 -3.48 -6.04 -6.95
CA THR A 53 -2.40 -6.87 -6.38
C THR A 53 -1.42 -6.06 -5.52
N ASP A 54 -1.08 -4.84 -5.91
CA ASP A 54 -0.04 -4.00 -5.31
C ASP A 54 -0.45 -2.51 -5.28
N HIS A 55 0.19 -1.77 -4.38
CA HIS A 55 0.15 -0.31 -4.34
C HIS A 55 1.59 0.21 -4.20
N PRO A 56 2.40 0.12 -5.27
CA PRO A 56 3.85 0.28 -5.17
C PRO A 56 4.25 1.71 -4.78
N THR A 57 3.50 2.72 -5.24
CA THR A 57 3.76 4.12 -4.88
C THR A 57 3.51 4.41 -3.39
N GLN A 58 2.58 3.69 -2.76
CA GLN A 58 2.30 3.78 -1.33
C GLN A 58 3.37 3.03 -0.54
N ALA A 59 3.57 1.74 -0.82
CA ALA A 59 4.51 0.93 -0.04
C ALA A 59 5.96 1.46 -0.11
N LEU A 60 6.41 2.00 -1.26
CA LEU A 60 7.71 2.64 -1.36
C LEU A 60 7.81 3.96 -0.59
N ALA A 61 6.72 4.73 -0.49
CA ALA A 61 6.67 5.94 0.33
C ALA A 61 6.73 5.59 1.82
N ASP A 62 6.01 4.54 2.21
CA ASP A 62 5.95 4.02 3.58
C ASP A 62 7.32 3.46 3.99
N LEU A 63 7.97 2.71 3.10
CA LEU A 63 9.35 2.26 3.29
C LEU A 63 10.31 3.43 3.47
N ASP A 64 10.24 4.46 2.61
CA ASP A 64 11.11 5.63 2.72
C ASP A 64 10.88 6.38 4.04
N HIS A 65 9.64 6.45 4.51
CA HIS A 65 9.33 6.98 5.83
C HIS A 65 10.01 6.17 6.93
N ILE A 66 9.82 4.85 6.98
CA ILE A 66 10.43 3.99 8.00
C ILE A 66 11.96 4.12 7.96
N ILE A 67 12.57 4.10 6.77
CA ILE A 67 14.03 4.27 6.59
C ILE A 67 14.51 5.54 7.29
N HIS A 68 13.80 6.67 7.13
CA HIS A 68 14.16 7.92 7.78
C HIS A 68 13.95 7.88 9.30
N GLU A 69 12.85 7.29 9.78
CA GLU A 69 12.55 7.16 11.21
C GLU A 69 13.58 6.27 11.94
N VAL A 70 14.07 5.22 11.28
CA VAL A 70 15.07 4.31 11.86
C VAL A 70 16.51 4.72 11.56
N GLY A 71 16.72 5.80 10.80
CA GLY A 71 18.05 6.34 10.49
C GLY A 71 18.87 5.54 9.48
N GLY A 72 18.22 4.82 8.56
CA GLY A 72 18.88 4.15 7.43
C GLY A 72 18.32 2.77 7.13
N ILE A 73 18.45 2.35 5.87
CA ILE A 73 17.89 1.09 5.35
C ILE A 73 18.43 -0.16 6.05
N GLU A 74 19.69 -0.14 6.48
CA GLU A 74 20.31 -1.28 7.21
C GLU A 74 19.71 -1.47 8.61
N ASN A 75 19.14 -0.41 9.21
CA ASN A 75 18.52 -0.46 10.53
C ASN A 75 17.11 -1.06 10.50
N LEU A 76 16.59 -1.41 9.32
CA LEU A 76 15.34 -2.16 9.17
C LEU A 76 15.48 -3.63 9.60
N LYS A 77 16.67 -4.21 9.48
CA LYS A 77 16.90 -5.64 9.74
C LYS A 77 16.54 -6.00 11.17
N GLY A 78 15.70 -7.03 11.34
CA GLY A 78 15.21 -7.51 12.63
C GLY A 78 14.23 -6.57 13.35
N LYS A 79 13.74 -5.51 12.68
CA LYS A 79 12.61 -4.73 13.20
C LYS A 79 11.31 -5.45 12.90
N LYS A 80 10.43 -5.50 13.89
CA LYS A 80 9.11 -6.09 13.74
C LYS A 80 8.11 -5.07 13.20
N ILE A 81 7.54 -5.37 12.02
CA ILE A 81 6.41 -4.61 11.45
C ILE A 81 5.17 -5.48 11.42
N VAL A 82 4.06 -4.93 11.91
CA VAL A 82 2.76 -5.59 11.90
C VAL A 82 1.86 -4.94 10.87
N MET A 83 1.47 -5.69 9.84
CA MET A 83 0.37 -5.33 8.95
C MET A 83 -0.91 -5.95 9.52
N SER A 84 -1.74 -5.12 10.15
CA SER A 84 -2.97 -5.55 10.84
C SER A 84 -4.22 -5.09 10.12
N TRP A 85 -5.21 -5.98 10.05
CA TRP A 85 -6.58 -5.59 9.77
C TRP A 85 -7.11 -4.68 10.88
N ALA A 86 -8.02 -3.79 10.53
CA ALA A 86 -8.74 -2.95 11.48
C ALA A 86 -10.20 -2.79 11.01
N TYR A 87 -11.10 -2.56 11.96
CA TYR A 87 -12.50 -2.35 11.67
C TYR A 87 -12.70 -1.04 10.90
N SER A 88 -13.48 -1.11 9.82
CA SER A 88 -14.00 0.05 9.11
C SER A 88 -15.52 -0.10 8.94
N PRO A 89 -16.28 1.00 9.04
CA PRO A 89 -17.70 0.99 8.66
C PRO A 89 -17.91 0.87 7.13
N SER A 90 -16.84 0.89 6.34
CA SER A 90 -16.88 0.71 4.88
C SER A 90 -16.71 -0.76 4.50
N TYR A 91 -17.39 -1.20 3.45
CA TYR A 91 -17.56 -2.63 3.12
C TYR A 91 -16.49 -3.23 2.20
N GLY A 92 -15.68 -2.40 1.52
CA GLY A 92 -14.99 -2.85 0.30
C GLY A 92 -13.63 -2.18 0.04
N LYS A 93 -12.81 -1.97 1.07
CA LYS A 93 -11.46 -1.41 0.86
C LYS A 93 -10.56 -2.43 0.13
N PRO A 94 -9.80 -2.04 -0.91
CA PRO A 94 -8.89 -2.93 -1.63
C PRO A 94 -7.80 -3.53 -0.75
N LEU A 95 -7.35 -4.74 -1.11
CA LEU A 95 -6.29 -5.47 -0.42
C LEU A 95 -4.88 -4.96 -0.77
N SER A 96 -4.73 -4.19 -1.86
CA SER A 96 -3.43 -3.88 -2.46
C SER A 96 -2.45 -3.22 -1.50
N VAL A 97 -2.91 -2.41 -0.53
CA VAL A 97 -2.01 -1.85 0.49
C VAL A 97 -1.45 -2.93 1.42
N ALA A 98 -2.30 -3.82 1.95
CA ALA A 98 -1.85 -4.88 2.84
C ALA A 98 -0.85 -5.80 2.13
N GLN A 99 -1.18 -6.16 0.89
CA GLN A 99 -0.35 -6.98 0.00
C GLN A 99 0.98 -6.30 -0.33
N ALA A 100 0.97 -5.01 -0.68
CA ALA A 100 2.16 -4.23 -0.98
C ALA A 100 3.12 -4.16 0.21
N ILE A 101 2.60 -3.93 1.42
CA ILE A 101 3.43 -3.82 2.62
C ILE A 101 4.08 -5.16 2.95
N ILE A 102 3.34 -6.28 2.96
CA ILE A 102 3.96 -7.58 3.26
C ILE A 102 4.92 -8.01 2.16
N GLY A 103 4.61 -7.73 0.88
CA GLY A 103 5.47 -8.06 -0.25
C GLY A 103 6.76 -7.24 -0.27
N LEU A 104 6.70 -5.95 0.08
CA LEU A 104 7.87 -5.07 0.05
C LEU A 104 8.75 -5.21 1.30
N MET A 105 8.16 -5.17 2.50
CA MET A 105 8.93 -5.09 3.75
C MET A 105 9.73 -6.36 4.03
N THR A 106 9.22 -7.52 3.59
CA THR A 106 9.92 -8.81 3.66
C THR A 106 11.21 -8.84 2.83
N ARG A 107 11.43 -7.89 1.92
CA ARG A 107 12.68 -7.79 1.12
C ARG A 107 13.83 -7.14 1.88
N PHE A 108 13.58 -6.52 3.04
CA PHE A 108 14.57 -5.71 3.77
C PHE A 108 15.04 -6.35 5.09
N GLY A 109 14.84 -7.66 5.25
CA GLY A 109 15.27 -8.40 6.45
C GLY A 109 14.47 -8.04 7.71
N MET A 110 13.27 -7.47 7.54
CA MET A 110 12.35 -7.18 8.63
C MET A 110 11.63 -8.44 9.11
N ASP A 111 11.09 -8.40 10.33
CA ASP A 111 10.20 -9.40 10.87
C ASP A 111 8.74 -8.97 10.61
N VAL A 112 8.17 -9.45 9.52
CA VAL A 112 6.84 -9.04 9.05
C VAL A 112 5.77 -9.97 9.62
N THR A 113 4.80 -9.41 10.34
CA THR A 113 3.62 -10.14 10.81
C THR A 113 2.37 -9.61 10.10
N LEU A 114 1.70 -10.47 9.35
CA LEU A 114 0.34 -10.22 8.86
C LEU A 114 -0.67 -10.72 9.90
N THR A 115 -1.60 -9.86 10.30
CA THR A 115 -2.68 -10.26 11.21
C THR A 115 -4.05 -9.74 10.75
N HIS A 116 -5.04 -10.62 10.82
CA HIS A 116 -6.43 -10.32 10.45
C HIS A 116 -7.38 -11.35 11.09
N PRO A 117 -8.69 -11.10 11.17
CA PRO A 117 -9.65 -12.13 11.55
C PRO A 117 -9.67 -13.28 10.53
N GLU A 118 -10.05 -14.49 10.94
CA GLU A 118 -10.25 -15.60 10.00
C GLU A 118 -11.27 -15.21 8.91
N GLY A 119 -10.98 -15.54 7.64
CA GLY A 119 -11.83 -15.17 6.51
C GLY A 119 -11.49 -13.83 5.86
N TYR A 120 -10.43 -13.14 6.30
CA TYR A 120 -9.89 -11.90 5.70
C TYR A 120 -8.55 -12.13 5.00
N GLU A 121 -8.31 -13.35 4.51
CA GLU A 121 -7.09 -13.69 3.80
C GLU A 121 -6.86 -12.75 2.61
N VAL A 122 -5.59 -12.43 2.39
CA VAL A 122 -5.12 -11.74 1.18
C VAL A 122 -4.89 -12.77 0.06
N MET A 123 -4.45 -12.30 -1.11
CA MET A 123 -4.02 -13.18 -2.20
C MET A 123 -2.96 -14.20 -1.75
N PRO A 124 -3.20 -15.52 -1.88
CA PRO A 124 -2.25 -16.56 -1.48
C PRO A 124 -0.85 -16.40 -2.11
N GLU A 125 -0.79 -16.00 -3.38
CA GLU A 125 0.44 -15.76 -4.12
C GLU A 125 1.29 -14.62 -3.51
N ILE A 126 0.66 -13.65 -2.84
CA ILE A 126 1.37 -12.57 -2.15
C ILE A 126 1.92 -13.07 -0.80
N GLU A 127 1.19 -13.93 -0.08
CA GLU A 127 1.73 -14.59 1.12
C GLU A 127 2.93 -15.47 0.77
N GLU A 128 2.86 -16.24 -0.32
CA GLU A 128 3.97 -17.05 -0.82
C GLU A 128 5.18 -16.18 -1.19
N LEU A 129 4.95 -15.07 -1.92
CA LEU A 129 5.99 -14.10 -2.25
C LEU A 129 6.64 -13.49 -0.99
N ALA A 130 5.85 -13.13 0.01
CA ALA A 130 6.34 -12.58 1.26
C ALA A 130 7.22 -13.60 2.02
N GLN A 131 6.82 -14.86 2.06
CA GLN A 131 7.61 -15.94 2.63
C GLN A 131 8.94 -16.12 1.88
N GLU A 132 8.92 -16.20 0.55
CA GLU A 132 10.15 -16.30 -0.24
C GLU A 132 11.09 -15.10 -0.06
N ASN A 133 10.55 -13.89 0.01
CA ASN A 133 11.33 -12.67 0.22
C ASN A 133 12.01 -12.67 1.58
N ALA A 134 11.30 -13.09 2.63
CA ALA A 134 11.86 -13.20 3.98
C ALA A 134 13.02 -14.19 4.03
N GLU A 135 12.86 -15.37 3.41
CA GLU A 135 13.93 -16.38 3.30
C GLU A 135 15.17 -15.83 2.57
N LYS A 136 14.98 -15.07 1.48
CA LYS A 136 16.08 -14.48 0.69
C LYS A 136 16.76 -13.31 1.40
N SER A 137 16.03 -12.51 2.17
CA SER A 137 16.53 -11.29 2.81
C SER A 137 17.10 -11.50 4.21
N GLY A 138 16.83 -12.65 4.83
CA GLY A 138 17.24 -12.98 6.20
C GLY A 138 16.33 -12.41 7.28
N GLY A 139 15.10 -12.03 6.93
CA GLY A 139 14.04 -11.63 7.86
C GLY A 139 13.08 -12.78 8.17
N SER A 140 11.84 -12.46 8.55
CA SER A 140 10.78 -13.44 8.76
C SER A 140 9.42 -12.96 8.27
N PHE A 141 8.55 -13.90 7.91
CA PHE A 141 7.14 -13.66 7.62
C PHE A 141 6.27 -14.60 8.47
N LYS A 142 5.25 -14.04 9.13
CA LYS A 142 4.30 -14.79 9.95
C LYS A 142 2.88 -14.31 9.69
N LYS A 143 1.93 -15.24 9.59
CA LYS A 143 0.50 -14.97 9.67
C LYS A 143 -0.06 -15.38 11.03
N THR A 144 -0.92 -14.57 11.63
CA THR A 144 -1.65 -14.91 12.86
C THR A 144 -3.04 -14.27 12.88
N TYR A 145 -3.99 -14.91 13.58
CA TYR A 145 -5.34 -14.38 13.79
C TYR A 145 -5.50 -13.70 15.16
N ASP A 146 -4.41 -13.53 15.90
CA ASP A 146 -4.37 -12.84 17.19
C ASP A 146 -3.68 -11.47 17.07
N MET A 147 -4.49 -10.41 17.08
CA MET A 147 -4.01 -9.03 16.98
C MET A 147 -3.09 -8.66 18.16
N LYS A 148 -3.36 -9.15 19.38
CA LYS A 148 -2.54 -8.84 20.57
C LYS A 148 -1.18 -9.49 20.48
N GLU A 149 -1.13 -10.75 20.06
CA GLU A 149 0.12 -11.46 19.78
C GLU A 149 0.95 -10.72 18.73
N ALA A 150 0.29 -10.25 17.66
CA ALA A 150 0.96 -9.50 16.60
C ALA A 150 1.54 -8.18 17.12
N PHE A 151 0.80 -7.40 17.91
CA PHE A 151 1.23 -6.09 18.41
C PHE A 151 2.37 -6.17 19.44
N THR A 152 2.46 -7.27 20.20
CA THR A 152 3.46 -7.42 21.27
C THR A 152 4.88 -7.23 20.74
N ASP A 153 5.65 -6.33 21.36
CA ASP A 153 7.04 -6.00 20.98
C ASP A 153 7.23 -5.48 19.54
N ALA A 154 6.19 -5.05 18.84
CA ALA A 154 6.31 -4.47 17.50
C ALA A 154 7.10 -3.16 17.51
N ASP A 155 7.95 -2.92 16.50
CA ASP A 155 8.61 -1.63 16.26
C ASP A 155 7.72 -0.70 15.43
N VAL A 156 6.91 -1.27 14.53
CA VAL A 156 6.01 -0.55 13.61
C VAL A 156 4.64 -1.24 13.55
N ILE A 157 3.56 -0.45 13.65
CA ILE A 157 2.18 -0.90 13.49
C ILE A 157 1.58 -0.22 12.27
N TYR A 158 1.11 -1.01 11.31
CA TYR A 158 0.35 -0.56 10.15
C TYR A 158 -1.05 -1.17 10.24
N CYS A 159 -2.06 -0.37 10.57
CA CYS A 159 -3.39 -0.88 10.94
C CYS A 159 -4.47 -0.33 10.00
N LYS A 160 -5.04 -1.14 9.10
CA LYS A 160 -5.99 -0.70 8.08
C LYS A 160 -6.98 -1.80 7.72
N SER A 161 -8.22 -1.44 7.36
CA SER A 161 -9.20 -2.39 6.86
C SER A 161 -9.01 -2.77 5.38
N TRP A 162 -9.37 -4.00 5.04
CA TRP A 162 -9.57 -4.49 3.66
C TRP A 162 -10.70 -5.51 3.59
N ALA A 163 -11.26 -5.72 2.40
CA ALA A 163 -12.24 -6.76 2.13
C ALA A 163 -11.55 -8.12 1.86
N PRO A 164 -12.17 -9.26 2.23
CA PRO A 164 -11.64 -10.59 1.95
C PRO A 164 -11.36 -10.84 0.47
N PHE A 165 -10.25 -11.51 0.15
CA PHE A 165 -9.88 -11.83 -1.23
C PHE A 165 -11.00 -12.56 -1.99
N LYS A 166 -11.54 -13.63 -1.40
CA LYS A 166 -12.63 -14.42 -2.00
C LYS A 166 -13.91 -13.62 -2.27
N ALA A 167 -14.19 -12.63 -1.43
CA ALA A 167 -15.35 -11.76 -1.63
C ALA A 167 -15.11 -10.80 -2.81
N MET A 168 -13.88 -10.31 -2.97
CA MET A 168 -13.49 -9.47 -4.10
C MET A 168 -13.44 -10.25 -5.43
N GLU A 169 -13.05 -11.54 -5.39
CA GLU A 169 -13.19 -12.45 -6.54
C GLU A 169 -14.66 -12.58 -6.95
N LYS A 170 -15.54 -12.95 -6.00
CA LYS A 170 -16.99 -13.07 -6.25
C LYS A 170 -17.59 -11.76 -6.78
N ARG A 171 -17.21 -10.62 -6.20
CA ARG A 171 -17.65 -9.29 -6.68
C ARG A 171 -17.26 -9.05 -8.14
N THR A 172 -16.07 -9.49 -8.54
CA THR A 172 -15.57 -9.32 -9.92
C THR A 172 -16.35 -10.20 -10.90
N GLU A 173 -16.69 -11.42 -10.51
CA GLU A 173 -17.54 -12.33 -11.30
C GLU A 173 -18.93 -11.74 -11.50
N LEU A 174 -19.61 -11.36 -10.41
CA LEU A 174 -20.95 -10.76 -10.45
C LEU A 174 -21.00 -9.49 -11.31
N TYR A 175 -19.97 -8.64 -11.21
CA TYR A 175 -19.89 -7.43 -12.04
C TYR A 175 -19.74 -7.76 -13.52
N SER A 176 -18.97 -8.81 -13.85
CA SER A 176 -18.80 -9.26 -15.24
C SER A 176 -20.10 -9.84 -15.83
N GLU A 177 -20.96 -10.41 -14.98
CA GLU A 177 -22.29 -10.91 -15.34
C GLU A 177 -23.35 -9.79 -15.39
N GLY A 178 -23.04 -8.61 -14.84
CA GLY A 178 -23.97 -7.47 -14.74
C GLY A 178 -25.03 -7.64 -13.63
N ASP A 179 -24.77 -8.51 -12.65
CA ASP A 179 -25.68 -8.79 -11.53
C ASP A 179 -25.43 -7.82 -10.37
N PHE A 180 -25.96 -6.60 -10.50
CA PHE A 180 -25.80 -5.55 -9.50
C PHE A 180 -26.60 -5.80 -8.22
N ASP A 181 -27.73 -6.49 -8.31
CA ASP A 181 -28.54 -6.83 -7.13
C ASP A 181 -27.76 -7.80 -6.22
N ALA A 182 -27.09 -8.80 -6.80
CA ALA A 182 -26.23 -9.72 -6.04
C ALA A 182 -24.97 -9.04 -5.48
N ILE A 183 -24.47 -7.97 -6.13
CA ILE A 183 -23.38 -7.15 -5.57
C ILE A 183 -23.88 -6.42 -4.32
N ASP A 184 -25.04 -5.77 -4.36
CA ASP A 184 -25.60 -5.08 -3.20
C ASP A 184 -25.79 -6.04 -2.01
N GLU A 185 -26.28 -7.27 -2.27
CA GLU A 185 -26.39 -8.31 -1.26
C GLU A 185 -25.03 -8.72 -0.67
N LEU A 186 -24.01 -8.91 -1.52
CA LEU A 186 -22.64 -9.22 -1.10
C LEU A 186 -22.05 -8.10 -0.22
N GLU A 187 -22.27 -6.84 -0.60
CA GLU A 187 -21.78 -5.68 0.15
C GLU A 187 -22.45 -5.60 1.54
N GLU A 188 -23.74 -5.90 1.65
CA GLU A 188 -24.43 -6.01 2.93
C GLU A 188 -23.89 -7.16 3.80
N GLU A 189 -23.59 -8.31 3.20
CA GLU A 189 -22.98 -9.45 3.90
C GLU A 189 -21.62 -9.08 4.48
N LEU A 190 -20.78 -8.40 3.70
CA LEU A 190 -19.47 -7.91 4.15
C LEU A 190 -19.58 -6.90 5.29
N LEU A 191 -20.55 -5.97 5.23
CA LEU A 191 -20.80 -5.06 6.35
C LEU A 191 -21.20 -5.81 7.62
N LYS A 192 -22.04 -6.84 7.50
CA LYS A 192 -22.46 -7.67 8.64
C LYS A 192 -21.28 -8.46 9.20
N GLN A 193 -20.39 -8.98 8.34
CA GLN A 193 -19.16 -9.68 8.74
C GLN A 193 -18.19 -8.74 9.46
N ASN A 194 -17.86 -7.58 8.88
CA ASN A 194 -16.94 -6.60 9.48
C ASN A 194 -17.39 -6.18 10.89
N ARG A 195 -18.71 -6.02 11.10
CA ARG A 195 -19.28 -5.64 12.42
C ARG A 195 -19.06 -6.68 13.51
N GLN A 196 -18.72 -7.93 13.17
CA GLN A 196 -18.37 -8.95 14.15
C GLN A 196 -16.95 -8.78 14.72
N HIS A 197 -16.14 -7.93 14.08
CA HIS A 197 -14.72 -7.71 14.40
C HIS A 197 -14.43 -6.27 14.80
N LYS A 198 -15.40 -5.58 15.41
CA LYS A 198 -15.23 -4.19 15.90
C LYS A 198 -14.15 -4.04 16.98
N ASP A 199 -13.80 -5.14 17.64
CA ASP A 199 -12.70 -5.22 18.60
C ASP A 199 -11.32 -5.07 17.95
N TRP A 200 -11.22 -5.20 16.63
CA TRP A 200 -9.98 -4.96 15.89
C TRP A 200 -9.79 -3.48 15.59
N ALA A 201 -9.11 -2.78 16.48
CA ALA A 201 -8.73 -1.39 16.30
C ALA A 201 -7.37 -1.11 16.93
N CYS A 202 -6.67 -0.10 16.40
CA CYS A 202 -5.45 0.41 17.00
C CYS A 202 -5.81 1.33 18.18
N THR A 203 -6.04 0.72 19.34
CA THR A 203 -6.37 1.43 20.58
C THR A 203 -5.12 1.79 21.40
N GLU A 204 -5.28 2.65 22.41
CA GLU A 204 -4.20 2.93 23.36
C GLU A 204 -3.71 1.64 24.06
N GLU A 205 -4.63 0.77 24.49
CA GLU A 205 -4.29 -0.52 25.14
C GLU A 205 -3.46 -1.42 24.20
N MET A 206 -3.77 -1.42 22.90
CA MET A 206 -3.00 -2.18 21.91
C MET A 206 -1.61 -1.56 21.71
N MET A 207 -1.51 -0.23 21.67
CA MET A 207 -0.22 0.46 21.54
C MET A 207 0.70 0.26 22.75
N GLU A 208 0.16 0.08 23.97
CA GLU A 208 0.94 -0.27 25.17
C GLU A 208 1.67 -1.62 25.05
N LEU A 209 1.14 -2.56 24.26
CA LEU A 209 1.78 -3.87 24.02
C LEU A 209 3.02 -3.77 23.13
N THR A 210 3.12 -2.69 22.36
CA THR A 210 4.20 -2.51 21.40
C THR A 210 5.52 -2.23 22.09
N LYS A 211 6.62 -2.28 21.34
CA LYS A 211 7.96 -2.02 21.90
C LYS A 211 8.02 -0.64 22.55
N ASP A 212 8.38 -0.63 23.83
CA ASP A 212 8.37 0.56 24.70
C ASP A 212 7.01 1.30 24.79
N GLY A 213 5.90 0.66 24.37
CA GLY A 213 4.57 1.26 24.32
C GLY A 213 4.41 2.38 23.28
N LYS A 214 5.28 2.44 22.26
CA LYS A 214 5.37 3.57 21.34
C LYS A 214 5.86 3.21 19.93
N ALA A 215 5.51 2.03 19.42
CA ALA A 215 5.77 1.69 18.02
C ALA A 215 5.36 2.83 17.06
N LEU A 216 6.05 2.95 15.94
CA LEU A 216 5.63 3.87 14.88
C LEU A 216 4.27 3.42 14.34
N TYR A 217 3.23 4.23 14.53
CA TYR A 217 1.93 3.99 13.92
C TYR A 217 1.91 4.56 12.50
N MET A 218 1.49 3.75 11.54
CA MET A 218 1.42 4.08 10.11
C MET A 218 0.04 3.81 9.54
N HIS A 219 -0.35 4.64 8.57
CA HIS A 219 -1.63 4.54 7.87
C HIS A 219 -1.58 5.33 6.56
N PRO A 220 -2.09 4.80 5.43
CA PRO A 220 -1.96 5.46 4.12
C PRO A 220 -2.85 6.71 3.96
N LEU A 221 -3.74 6.93 4.94
CA LEU A 221 -4.78 7.97 5.00
C LEU A 221 -5.85 7.89 3.87
N PRO A 222 -7.08 8.39 4.12
CA PRO A 222 -7.63 8.76 5.43
C PRO A 222 -7.93 7.52 6.28
N ALA A 223 -7.79 7.63 7.60
CA ALA A 223 -8.18 6.60 8.57
C ALA A 223 -9.63 6.82 9.06
N ASP A 224 -10.31 5.74 9.44
CA ASP A 224 -11.56 5.82 10.19
C ASP A 224 -11.24 5.98 11.68
N ILE A 225 -11.41 7.19 12.22
CA ILE A 225 -11.01 7.56 13.58
C ILE A 225 -12.24 7.49 14.49
N THR A 226 -12.17 6.63 15.51
CA THR A 226 -13.23 6.42 16.50
C THR A 226 -13.61 7.73 17.19
N GLY A 227 -14.91 8.06 17.17
CA GLY A 227 -15.47 9.29 17.74
C GLY A 227 -15.21 10.58 16.94
N VAL A 228 -14.55 10.50 15.77
CA VAL A 228 -14.24 11.67 14.93
C VAL A 228 -14.82 11.52 13.52
N SER A 229 -14.34 10.54 12.74
CA SER A 229 -14.86 10.28 11.38
C SER A 229 -15.80 9.07 11.32
N ALA A 230 -15.80 8.23 12.35
CA ALA A 230 -16.71 7.12 12.53
C ALA A 230 -17.07 6.94 14.01
N ASP A 231 -18.22 6.36 14.33
CA ASP A 231 -18.60 6.03 15.72
C ASP A 231 -17.61 5.02 16.33
N GLU A 232 -17.23 4.01 15.55
CA GLU A 232 -16.19 3.01 15.82
C GLU A 232 -15.38 2.84 14.53
N GLY A 233 -14.05 2.82 14.61
CA GLY A 233 -13.18 2.81 13.44
C GLY A 233 -11.87 2.04 13.65
N GLU A 234 -10.88 2.37 12.81
CA GLU A 234 -9.59 1.68 12.70
C GLU A 234 -8.65 2.04 13.86
N VAL A 235 -8.81 3.23 14.46
CA VAL A 235 -7.86 3.79 15.44
C VAL A 235 -8.54 4.73 16.43
N ASP A 236 -8.03 4.74 17.66
CA ASP A 236 -8.45 5.72 18.68
C ASP A 236 -8.00 7.14 18.30
N ALA A 237 -8.84 8.13 18.59
CA ALA A 237 -8.52 9.53 18.31
C ALA A 237 -7.20 10.00 18.95
N SER A 238 -6.90 9.56 20.18
CA SER A 238 -5.66 9.95 20.88
C SER A 238 -4.41 9.32 20.27
N VAL A 239 -4.49 8.08 19.78
CA VAL A 239 -3.41 7.42 19.05
C VAL A 239 -3.16 8.17 17.74
N PHE A 240 -4.21 8.41 16.95
CA PHE A 240 -4.08 9.14 15.69
C PHE A 240 -3.47 10.54 15.89
N ASP A 241 -3.97 11.31 16.87
CA ASP A 241 -3.46 12.65 17.15
C ASP A 241 -2.01 12.66 17.62
N ARG A 242 -1.57 11.62 18.36
CA ARG A 242 -0.18 11.46 18.83
C ARG A 242 0.80 11.28 17.66
N TYR A 243 0.42 10.56 16.62
CA TYR A 243 1.26 10.25 15.44
C TYR A 243 0.94 11.09 14.20
N ARG A 244 0.05 12.07 14.31
CA ARG A 244 -0.44 12.85 13.15
C ARG A 244 0.67 13.50 12.33
N LYS A 245 1.75 13.97 12.96
CA LYS A 245 2.86 14.61 12.23
C LYS A 245 3.64 13.59 11.42
N GLU A 246 3.87 12.44 12.00
CA GLU A 246 4.53 11.28 11.41
C GLU A 246 3.70 10.78 10.22
N LEU A 247 2.39 10.57 10.39
CA LEU A 247 1.46 10.20 9.29
C LEU A 247 1.46 11.20 8.14
N TYR A 248 1.51 12.51 8.43
CA TYR A 248 1.58 13.52 7.37
C TYR A 248 2.96 13.55 6.71
N LYS A 249 4.00 13.20 7.45
CA LYS A 249 5.36 13.08 6.93
C LYS A 249 5.49 11.82 6.06
N GLU A 250 4.90 10.70 6.45
CA GLU A 250 4.73 9.47 5.66
C GLU A 250 4.13 9.79 4.29
N ALA A 251 2.95 10.41 4.27
CA ALA A 251 2.26 10.79 3.04
C ALA A 251 3.08 11.75 2.16
N SER A 252 3.99 12.53 2.75
CA SER A 252 4.82 13.50 2.02
C SER A 252 5.83 12.86 1.07
N TYR A 253 6.17 11.57 1.24
CA TYR A 253 7.13 10.87 0.39
C TYR A 253 6.53 10.42 -0.95
N LYS A 254 5.22 10.15 -1.01
CA LYS A 254 4.54 9.61 -2.20
C LYS A 254 4.76 10.42 -3.49
N PRO A 255 4.69 11.77 -3.48
CA PRO A 255 5.03 12.57 -4.67
C PRO A 255 6.47 12.38 -5.15
N TYR A 256 7.44 12.24 -4.24
CA TYR A 256 8.85 12.05 -4.58
C TYR A 256 9.11 10.65 -5.10
N VAL A 257 8.44 9.63 -4.57
CA VAL A 257 8.49 8.26 -5.07
C VAL A 257 7.98 8.19 -6.51
N ILE A 258 6.82 8.76 -6.80
CA ILE A 258 6.27 8.81 -8.17
C ILE A 258 7.22 9.56 -9.11
N ALA A 259 7.76 10.70 -8.67
CA ALA A 259 8.74 11.46 -9.45
C ALA A 259 10.03 10.64 -9.71
N ALA A 260 10.51 9.88 -8.73
CA ALA A 260 11.67 9.02 -8.87
C ALA A 260 11.42 7.87 -9.86
N MET A 261 10.26 7.21 -9.80
CA MET A 261 9.86 6.18 -10.77
C MET A 261 9.87 6.74 -12.20
N ILE A 262 9.25 7.90 -12.40
CA ILE A 262 9.24 8.60 -13.70
C ILE A 262 10.66 8.90 -14.15
N PHE A 263 11.47 9.51 -13.27
CA PHE A 263 12.82 9.94 -13.59
C PHE A 263 13.73 8.76 -13.96
N LEU A 264 13.71 7.68 -13.18
CA LEU A 264 14.48 6.47 -13.44
C LEU A 264 14.05 5.78 -14.75
N SER A 265 12.78 5.88 -15.12
CA SER A 265 12.29 5.32 -16.37
C SER A 265 12.68 6.14 -17.61
N LYS A 266 12.98 7.44 -17.44
CA LYS A 266 13.21 8.39 -18.55
C LYS A 266 14.66 8.76 -18.81
N PHE A 267 15.52 8.66 -17.79
CA PHE A 267 16.92 9.03 -17.92
C PHE A 267 17.81 7.80 -17.83
N GLN A 268 18.58 7.54 -18.90
CA GLN A 268 19.57 6.44 -18.91
C GLN A 268 20.66 6.61 -17.84
N LEU A 269 21.04 7.86 -17.55
CA LEU A 269 22.07 8.22 -16.57
C LEU A 269 21.48 9.16 -15.51
N PRO A 270 20.61 8.65 -14.60
CA PRO A 270 19.85 9.50 -13.68
C PRO A 270 20.76 10.32 -12.76
N GLY A 271 21.87 9.73 -12.27
CA GLY A 271 22.84 10.45 -11.45
C GLY A 271 23.53 11.62 -12.16
N GLN A 272 23.78 11.51 -13.48
CA GLN A 272 24.34 12.62 -14.25
C GLN A 272 23.28 13.70 -14.49
N ALA A 273 22.05 13.30 -14.83
CA ALA A 273 20.95 14.25 -15.02
C ALA A 273 20.70 15.09 -13.74
N LEU A 274 20.78 14.50 -12.55
CA LEU A 274 20.69 15.22 -11.28
C LEU A 274 21.85 16.22 -11.10
N LYS A 275 23.09 15.82 -11.38
CA LYS A 275 24.26 16.72 -11.32
C LYS A 275 24.13 17.90 -12.29
N ASP A 276 23.57 17.68 -13.47
CA ASP A 276 23.35 18.73 -14.46
C ASP A 276 22.25 19.72 -14.02
N LEU A 277 21.19 19.22 -13.35
CA LEU A 277 20.16 20.07 -12.75
C LEU A 277 20.72 20.92 -11.60
N GLU A 278 21.53 20.32 -10.72
CA GLU A 278 22.22 21.03 -9.64
C GLU A 278 23.12 22.13 -10.20
N LYS A 279 23.97 21.80 -11.20
CA LYS A 279 24.86 22.76 -11.86
C LYS A 279 24.10 23.89 -12.55
N ARG A 280 22.94 23.61 -13.13
CA ARG A 280 22.08 24.63 -13.75
C ARG A 280 21.57 25.65 -12.72
N GLY A 281 21.38 25.23 -11.46
CA GLY A 281 21.05 26.12 -10.35
C GLY A 281 19.78 26.96 -10.56
N LYS A 282 18.84 26.47 -11.40
CA LYS A 282 17.62 27.21 -11.71
C LYS A 282 16.72 27.23 -10.47
N GLN A 283 16.48 28.41 -9.92
CA GLN A 283 15.55 28.56 -8.81
C GLN A 283 14.14 28.13 -9.20
N ARG A 284 13.47 27.38 -8.32
CA ARG A 284 12.07 27.02 -8.49
C ARG A 284 11.15 28.22 -8.27
N HIS A 285 11.48 29.03 -7.27
CA HIS A 285 10.77 30.25 -6.91
C HIS A 285 11.66 31.43 -7.28
N TYR A 286 11.14 32.37 -8.06
CA TYR A 286 11.83 33.62 -8.30
C TYR A 286 11.72 34.48 -7.04
N ASP A 287 12.76 35.22 -6.71
CA ASP A 287 12.69 36.23 -5.64
C ASP A 287 11.57 37.22 -5.98
N GLU A 288 10.61 37.41 -5.05
CA GLU A 288 9.56 38.45 -5.14
C GLU A 288 10.16 39.87 -5.04
#